data_AF-A0A953M4V6-F1
#
_entry.id   AF-A0A953M4V6-F1
#
_cell.length_a   1.000
_cell.length_b   1.000
_cell.length_c   1.000
_cell.angle_alpha   90.00
_cell.angle_beta   90.00
_cell.angle_gamma   90.00
#
_symmetry.space_group_name_H-M   'P 1'
#
loop_
_entity.id
_entity.type
_entity.pdbx_description
1 polymer ?
#
loop_
_entity_poly.entity_id
_entity_poly.type
_entity_poly.pdbx_seq_one_letter_code
_entity_poly.pdbx_strand_id
1 'polypeptide(L)'
;DLGTPRGYGWYRIGLKAGATKRTRLAAPQSADRVHVLLDGSHAGVLGEGPGASGDLNVSIKRGARTVVLLADNMGHCWEGASLGERKGVFGELYEVSPVKSPKPEIVESEPIAPLRHETPLMLIRENDATLPERVTWKIMHRKKSPLHIKIGQSPARGVLLVNEAFVGLVEQGGELRLMLDDDRLNRGNNTIEFAPLELPDPETTMARLASALSSALEINECATDLTGKAEWAFAKWEPPHDSLFEPVAKSRLGEQSGPVWWRCGFELSGLSSRPLRLDLNGMTKGQIYLNGHDVGRYFKATADGTPVPPEGQPWLPTPWLREGRNELMLFDEHGGNPSKVKLGFEGGARPITANGEAAPGES
;
A
#
# COMPACT_ATOMS: atom_id res chain seq x y z
N ASP A 1 13.12 7.66 7.46
CA ASP A 1 14.59 7.51 7.51
C ASP A 1 15.29 7.81 6.19
N LEU A 2 14.87 7.24 5.06
CA LEU A 2 15.55 7.43 3.76
C LEU A 2 15.17 8.72 2.98
N GLY A 3 14.42 9.64 3.62
CA GLY A 3 14.15 10.98 3.07
C GLY A 3 13.23 11.03 1.84
N THR A 4 12.28 10.10 1.70
CA THR A 4 11.25 10.11 0.64
C THR A 4 9.85 10.22 1.27
N PRO A 5 9.37 11.45 1.54
CA PRO A 5 8.11 11.66 2.26
C PRO A 5 6.85 11.51 1.39
N ARG A 6 7.00 11.44 0.05
CA ARG A 6 5.90 11.40 -0.93
C ARG A 6 6.28 10.55 -2.13
N GLY A 7 5.27 10.07 -2.87
CA GLY A 7 5.46 9.26 -4.07
C GLY A 7 5.93 7.85 -3.74
N TYR A 8 7.03 7.40 -4.36
CA TYR A 8 7.47 6.00 -4.26
C TYR A 8 8.95 5.83 -3.92
N GLY A 9 9.32 4.79 -3.19
CA GLY A 9 10.72 4.41 -2.98
C GLY A 9 11.14 3.27 -3.89
N TRP A 10 12.32 3.38 -4.51
CA TRP A 10 12.94 2.27 -5.25
C TRP A 10 13.95 1.55 -4.37
N TYR A 11 13.79 0.24 -4.24
CA TYR A 11 14.76 -0.63 -3.58
C TYR A 11 15.26 -1.65 -4.59
N ARG A 12 16.56 -1.88 -4.62
CA ARG A 12 17.19 -2.92 -5.43
C ARG A 12 17.93 -3.87 -4.51
N ILE A 13 17.68 -5.16 -4.69
CA ILE A 13 18.21 -6.22 -3.85
C ILE A 13 18.97 -7.22 -4.73
N GLY A 14 20.26 -7.39 -4.44
CA GLY A 14 21.11 -8.38 -5.07
C GLY A 14 21.02 -9.73 -4.37
N LEU A 15 20.35 -10.70 -4.99
CA LEU A 15 20.17 -12.04 -4.46
C LEU A 15 21.12 -13.05 -5.12
N LYS A 16 21.61 -14.01 -4.33
CA LYS A 16 22.36 -15.17 -4.84
C LYS A 16 21.63 -16.46 -4.48
N ALA A 17 20.83 -16.96 -5.40
CA ALA A 17 20.04 -18.18 -5.21
C ALA A 17 20.88 -19.42 -5.51
N GLY A 18 21.05 -20.30 -4.53
CA GLY A 18 21.79 -21.56 -4.69
C GLY A 18 21.08 -22.60 -5.57
N ALA A 19 19.75 -22.55 -5.63
CA ALA A 19 18.91 -23.43 -6.43
C ALA A 19 17.69 -22.68 -6.99
N THR A 20 17.05 -23.22 -8.01
CA THR A 20 15.76 -22.71 -8.49
C THR A 20 14.67 -23.20 -7.54
N LYS A 21 13.92 -22.28 -6.94
CA LYS A 21 12.89 -22.61 -5.95
C LYS A 21 11.62 -21.78 -6.18
N ARG A 22 10.46 -22.43 -6.08
CA ARG A 22 9.16 -21.75 -5.94
C ARG A 22 9.00 -21.35 -4.48
N THR A 23 8.78 -20.07 -4.26
CA THR A 23 8.84 -19.45 -2.94
C THR A 23 7.59 -18.61 -2.75
N ARG A 24 6.93 -18.76 -1.60
CA ARG A 24 5.86 -17.87 -1.17
C ARG A 24 6.50 -16.66 -0.50
N LEU A 25 6.71 -15.61 -1.27
CA LEU A 25 7.42 -14.40 -0.89
C LEU A 25 6.47 -13.46 -0.14
N ALA A 26 6.88 -12.94 1.00
CA ALA A 26 6.19 -11.85 1.69
C ALA A 26 7.18 -10.79 2.18
N ALA A 27 6.66 -9.59 2.45
CA ALA A 27 7.38 -8.48 3.05
C ALA A 27 6.65 -8.05 4.34
N PRO A 28 6.79 -8.80 5.45
CA PRO A 28 6.08 -8.52 6.71
C PRO A 28 6.27 -7.08 7.21
N GLN A 29 7.49 -6.57 7.08
CA GLN A 29 7.90 -5.24 7.51
C GLN A 29 7.89 -4.27 6.32
N SER A 30 6.71 -4.10 5.73
CA SER A 30 6.47 -3.12 4.68
C SER A 30 5.12 -2.42 4.85
N ALA A 31 5.06 -1.15 4.46
CA ALA A 31 3.82 -0.37 4.48
C ALA A 31 3.19 -0.26 3.09
N ASP A 32 1.87 -0.04 3.07
CA ASP A 32 1.08 0.22 1.87
C ASP A 32 1.30 -0.86 0.79
N ARG A 33 1.52 -0.45 -0.47
CA ARG A 33 1.68 -1.35 -1.62
C ARG A 33 3.15 -1.40 -2.07
N VAL A 34 3.66 -2.60 -2.32
CA VAL A 34 5.04 -2.82 -2.79
C VAL A 34 5.03 -3.67 -4.05
N HIS A 35 5.32 -3.06 -5.20
CA HIS A 35 5.50 -3.80 -6.44
C HIS A 35 6.79 -4.61 -6.38
N VAL A 36 6.74 -5.86 -6.80
CA VAL A 36 7.90 -6.74 -6.88
C VAL A 36 8.23 -7.01 -8.34
N LEU A 37 9.46 -6.70 -8.74
CA LEU A 37 10.00 -7.04 -10.04
C LEU A 37 11.18 -8.01 -9.86
N LEU A 38 11.15 -9.13 -10.57
CA LEU A 38 12.21 -10.14 -10.57
C LEU A 38 12.90 -10.14 -11.92
N ASP A 39 14.21 -9.84 -11.92
CA ASP A 39 15.03 -9.72 -13.14
C ASP A 39 14.37 -8.84 -14.22
N GLY A 40 13.71 -7.75 -13.80
CA GLY A 40 13.00 -6.79 -14.65
C GLY A 40 11.55 -7.17 -15.00
N SER A 41 11.10 -8.39 -14.70
CA SER A 41 9.70 -8.81 -14.93
C SER A 41 8.84 -8.52 -13.70
N HIS A 42 7.67 -7.90 -13.88
CA HIS A 42 6.72 -7.68 -12.78
C HIS A 42 6.15 -9.02 -12.29
N ALA A 43 6.28 -9.27 -10.98
CA ALA A 43 5.85 -10.51 -10.33
C ALA A 43 4.53 -10.36 -9.56
N GLY A 44 4.19 -9.14 -9.14
CA GLY A 44 2.97 -8.84 -8.38
C GLY A 44 3.14 -7.65 -7.45
N VAL A 45 2.13 -7.42 -6.60
CA VAL A 45 2.13 -6.36 -5.61
C VAL A 45 1.90 -6.96 -4.22
N LEU A 46 2.85 -6.75 -3.32
CA LEU A 46 2.77 -7.12 -1.91
C LEU A 46 2.15 -5.99 -1.08
N GLY A 47 1.65 -6.35 0.10
CA GLY A 47 1.19 -5.39 1.12
C GLY A 47 -0.31 -5.21 1.10
N GLU A 48 -0.77 -3.99 1.35
CA GLU A 48 -2.17 -3.66 1.63
C GLU A 48 -2.76 -2.66 0.65
N GLY A 49 -4.07 -2.78 0.44
CA GLY A 49 -4.83 -1.92 -0.45
C GLY A 49 -5.19 -2.61 -1.77
N PRO A 50 -5.95 -1.91 -2.64
CA PRO A 50 -6.51 -2.53 -3.84
C PRO A 50 -5.45 -3.15 -4.75
N GLY A 51 -5.62 -4.43 -5.09
CA GLY A 51 -4.74 -5.19 -5.97
C GLY A 51 -3.42 -5.66 -5.33
N ALA A 52 -3.22 -5.43 -4.02
CA ALA A 52 -2.10 -6.00 -3.27
C ALA A 52 -2.48 -7.31 -2.58
N SER A 53 -1.48 -8.13 -2.25
CA SER A 53 -1.65 -9.39 -1.52
C SER A 53 -0.61 -9.52 -0.42
N GLY A 54 -0.93 -10.23 0.67
CA GLY A 54 0.01 -10.44 1.78
C GLY A 54 1.25 -11.25 1.39
N ASP A 55 1.15 -12.07 0.35
CA ASP A 55 2.23 -12.87 -0.20
C ASP A 55 2.08 -13.09 -1.71
N LEU A 56 3.18 -13.50 -2.36
CA LEU A 56 3.25 -13.80 -3.79
C LEU A 56 3.95 -15.14 -4.03
N ASN A 57 3.39 -15.95 -4.92
CA ASN A 57 4.05 -17.17 -5.38
C ASN A 57 5.02 -16.84 -6.52
N VAL A 58 6.32 -16.83 -6.23
CA VAL A 58 7.37 -16.48 -7.20
C VAL A 58 8.34 -17.62 -7.45
N SER A 59 8.90 -17.68 -8.66
CA SER A 59 9.96 -18.63 -9.01
C SER A 59 11.31 -17.92 -9.07
N ILE A 60 12.13 -18.12 -8.05
CA ILE A 60 13.48 -17.57 -7.99
C ILE A 60 14.42 -18.58 -8.65
N LYS A 61 14.97 -18.22 -9.81
CA LYS A 61 15.90 -19.08 -10.58
C LYS A 61 17.29 -19.10 -9.93
N ARG A 62 18.01 -20.22 -10.07
CA ARG A 62 19.40 -20.36 -9.61
C ARG A 62 20.32 -19.28 -10.19
N GLY A 63 21.25 -18.77 -9.39
CA GLY A 63 22.27 -17.81 -9.80
C GLY A 63 22.10 -16.44 -9.13
N ALA A 64 22.83 -15.45 -9.64
CA ALA A 64 22.64 -14.05 -9.26
C ALA A 64 21.31 -13.54 -9.83
N ARG A 65 20.51 -12.92 -8.98
CA ARG A 65 19.17 -12.40 -9.27
C ARG A 65 19.05 -10.99 -8.76
N THR A 66 18.22 -10.20 -9.42
CA THR A 66 17.91 -8.84 -8.99
C THR A 66 16.43 -8.76 -8.68
N VAL A 67 16.12 -8.37 -7.44
CA VAL A 67 14.77 -8.01 -7.05
C VAL A 67 14.72 -6.49 -6.99
N VAL A 68 13.75 -5.89 -7.66
CA VAL A 68 13.45 -4.47 -7.53
C VAL A 68 12.09 -4.34 -6.84
N LEU A 69 12.05 -3.54 -5.78
CA LEU A 69 10.82 -3.18 -5.10
C LEU A 69 10.51 -1.72 -5.41
N LEU A 70 9.28 -1.46 -5.80
CA LEU A 70 8.74 -0.10 -5.87
C LEU A 70 7.68 0.02 -4.77
N ALA A 71 8.04 0.69 -3.68
CA ALA A 71 7.16 0.88 -2.54
C ALA A 71 6.39 2.19 -2.69
N ASP A 72 5.07 2.10 -2.77
CA ASP A 72 4.15 3.24 -2.79
C ASP A 72 4.00 3.81 -1.38
N ASN A 73 4.17 5.13 -1.23
CA ASN A 73 3.85 5.80 0.03
C ASN A 73 2.46 6.42 -0.09
N MET A 74 1.48 5.77 0.53
CA MET A 74 0.08 6.19 0.46
C MET A 74 -0.28 7.32 1.44
N GLY A 75 0.70 7.86 2.16
CA GLY A 75 0.52 8.86 3.21
C GLY A 75 0.36 8.21 4.58
N HIS A 76 0.50 9.00 5.64
CA HIS A 76 0.43 8.51 7.01
C HIS A 76 -0.99 8.58 7.57
N CYS A 77 -1.30 7.69 8.51
CA CYS A 77 -2.42 7.88 9.42
C CYS A 77 -2.32 9.26 10.09
N TRP A 78 -3.45 9.96 10.18
CA TRP A 78 -3.54 11.28 10.78
C TRP A 78 -3.99 11.23 12.25
N GLU A 79 -4.45 10.06 12.71
CA GLU A 79 -4.87 9.78 14.09
C GLU A 79 -4.70 8.29 14.44
N GLY A 80 -4.98 7.93 15.69
CA GLY A 80 -5.01 6.53 16.18
C GLY A 80 -3.64 5.97 16.57
N ALA A 81 -3.62 4.69 16.95
CA ALA A 81 -2.41 3.96 17.36
C ALA A 81 -1.41 3.73 16.23
N SER A 82 -1.83 3.83 14.96
CA SER A 82 -0.93 3.71 13.81
C SER A 82 -0.19 5.02 13.48
N LEU A 83 -0.36 6.06 14.31
CA LEU A 83 0.34 7.33 14.12
C LEU A 83 1.86 7.13 14.23
N GLY A 84 2.60 7.64 13.25
CA GLY A 84 4.06 7.49 13.21
C GLY A 84 4.54 6.16 12.64
N GLU A 85 3.66 5.38 12.00
CA GLU A 85 4.06 4.17 11.26
C GLU A 85 5.20 4.45 10.28
N ARG A 86 6.09 3.45 10.14
CA ARG A 86 7.14 3.48 9.12
C ARG A 86 6.53 3.29 7.74
N LYS A 87 7.11 3.93 6.73
CA LYS A 87 6.70 3.80 5.33
C LYS A 87 7.77 3.16 4.47
N GLY A 88 7.34 2.52 3.38
CA GLY A 88 8.20 1.76 2.49
C GLY A 88 8.51 0.36 3.02
N VAL A 89 9.66 -0.19 2.60
CA VAL A 89 10.14 -1.51 3.04
C VAL A 89 11.23 -1.28 4.08
N PHE A 90 11.00 -1.73 5.30
CA PHE A 90 11.87 -1.46 6.45
C PHE A 90 12.32 -2.73 7.18
N GLY A 91 12.18 -3.89 6.52
CA GLY A 91 12.73 -5.16 6.95
C GLY A 91 12.94 -6.10 5.75
N GLU A 92 13.29 -7.34 6.04
CA GLU A 92 13.66 -8.34 5.04
C GLU A 92 12.45 -8.95 4.32
N LEU A 93 12.72 -9.57 3.17
CA LEU A 93 11.78 -10.44 2.48
C LEU A 93 11.93 -11.87 2.98
N TYR A 94 10.80 -12.51 3.27
CA TYR A 94 10.76 -13.85 3.82
C TYR A 94 10.03 -14.82 2.89
N GLU A 95 10.48 -16.07 2.91
CA GLU A 95 9.65 -17.20 2.53
C GLU A 95 8.70 -17.53 3.68
N VAL A 96 7.40 -17.41 3.44
CA VAL A 96 6.37 -17.58 4.46
C VAL A 96 5.57 -18.86 4.28
N SER A 97 5.15 -19.47 5.39
CA SER A 97 4.25 -20.62 5.43
C SER A 97 3.06 -20.33 6.33
N PRO A 98 1.82 -20.62 5.90
CA PRO A 98 0.64 -20.29 6.70
C PRO A 98 0.59 -21.18 7.96
N VAL A 99 0.31 -20.56 9.11
CA VAL A 99 0.09 -21.25 10.38
C VAL A 99 -1.41 -21.36 10.60
N LYS A 100 -1.90 -22.58 10.85
CA LYS A 100 -3.33 -22.80 11.09
C LYS A 100 -3.73 -22.20 12.45
N SER A 101 -4.62 -21.22 12.43
CA SER A 101 -5.33 -20.73 13.61
C SER A 101 -6.53 -21.62 13.91
N PRO A 102 -6.72 -22.10 15.15
CA PRO A 102 -7.95 -22.79 15.54
C PRO A 102 -9.11 -21.79 15.72
N LYS A 103 -10.32 -22.31 15.92
CA LYS A 103 -11.48 -21.49 16.29
C LYS A 103 -11.16 -20.77 17.63
N PRO A 104 -11.44 -19.46 17.74
CA PRO A 104 -11.20 -18.75 18.99
C PRO A 104 -12.11 -19.24 20.11
N GLU A 105 -11.59 -19.17 21.33
CA GLU A 105 -12.30 -19.33 22.58
C GLU A 105 -12.53 -17.95 23.21
N ILE A 106 -13.69 -17.73 23.83
CA ILE A 106 -13.93 -16.52 24.62
C ILE A 106 -13.53 -16.85 26.05
N VAL A 107 -12.58 -16.10 26.60
CA VAL A 107 -12.02 -16.31 27.93
C VAL A 107 -12.23 -15.05 28.74
N GLU A 108 -12.82 -15.19 29.92
CA GLU A 108 -12.93 -14.09 30.88
C GLU A 108 -11.59 -13.90 31.60
N SER A 109 -11.09 -12.67 31.66
CA SER A 109 -9.79 -12.32 32.21
C SER A 109 -9.81 -10.90 32.78
N GLU A 110 -8.78 -10.55 33.55
CA GLU A 110 -8.72 -9.21 34.14
C GLU A 110 -8.68 -8.13 33.04
N PRO A 111 -9.49 -7.06 33.15
CA PRO A 111 -9.41 -5.89 32.28
C PRO A 111 -8.00 -5.29 32.23
N ILE A 112 -7.53 -4.96 31.02
CA ILE A 112 -6.22 -4.34 30.83
C ILE A 112 -6.42 -2.84 30.65
N ALA A 113 -5.64 -2.05 31.36
CA ALA A 113 -5.52 -0.61 31.13
C ALA A 113 -4.41 -0.36 30.09
N PRO A 114 -4.72 -0.01 28.83
CA PRO A 114 -3.72 0.06 27.75
C PRO A 114 -2.58 1.05 28.05
N LEU A 115 -2.90 2.17 28.70
CA LEU A 115 -1.93 3.21 29.04
C LEU A 115 -0.85 2.78 30.04
N ARG A 116 -1.05 1.67 30.77
CA ARG A 116 0.00 1.10 31.64
C ARG A 116 1.09 0.39 30.84
N HIS A 117 0.80 0.01 29.60
CA HIS A 117 1.73 -0.71 28.72
C HIS A 117 2.39 0.21 27.70
N GLU A 118 1.63 1.15 27.14
CA GLU A 118 2.12 2.09 26.13
C GLU A 118 1.51 3.48 26.35
N THR A 119 2.35 4.52 26.30
CA THR A 119 1.92 5.92 26.40
C THR A 119 2.80 6.77 25.48
N PRO A 120 2.22 7.68 24.67
CA PRO A 120 0.80 8.00 24.58
C PRO A 120 0.02 7.05 23.64
N LEU A 121 -1.23 6.75 23.99
CA LEU A 121 -2.21 6.17 23.06
C LEU A 121 -3.32 7.19 22.81
N MET A 122 -3.53 7.53 21.53
CA MET A 122 -4.56 8.51 21.15
C MET A 122 -5.94 8.02 21.54
N LEU A 123 -6.83 8.92 21.98
CA LEU A 123 -8.22 8.60 22.32
C LEU A 123 -8.36 7.50 23.40
N ILE A 124 -7.37 7.34 24.29
CA ILE A 124 -7.46 6.49 25.49
C ILE A 124 -7.23 7.37 26.71
N ARG A 125 -8.06 7.22 27.73
CA ARG A 125 -7.99 7.95 29.01
C ARG A 125 -7.39 7.06 30.09
N GLU A 126 -6.85 7.66 31.15
CA GLU A 126 -6.16 6.95 32.24
C GLU A 126 -6.99 5.81 32.89
N ASN A 127 -8.31 5.94 32.88
CA ASN A 127 -9.23 4.97 33.49
C ASN A 127 -9.91 4.04 32.46
N ASP A 128 -9.55 4.12 31.18
CA ASP A 128 -10.08 3.20 30.18
C ASP A 128 -9.45 1.82 30.37
N ALA A 129 -10.29 0.79 30.31
CA ALA A 129 -9.88 -0.60 30.42
C ALA A 129 -10.62 -1.44 29.39
N THR A 130 -10.01 -2.55 28.97
CA THR A 130 -10.67 -3.51 28.08
C THR A 130 -11.86 -4.18 28.75
N LEU A 131 -12.78 -4.72 27.95
CA LEU A 131 -13.77 -5.66 28.43
C LEU A 131 -13.07 -6.90 29.04
N PRO A 132 -13.72 -7.57 30.02
CA PRO A 132 -13.16 -8.77 30.65
C PRO A 132 -13.16 -9.98 29.71
N GLU A 133 -14.04 -10.02 28.72
CA GLU A 133 -14.11 -11.08 27.73
C GLU A 133 -13.06 -10.87 26.63
N ARG A 134 -12.14 -11.84 26.47
CA ARG A 134 -11.09 -11.82 25.45
C ARG A 134 -11.31 -12.90 24.41
N VAL A 135 -11.04 -12.58 23.15
CA VAL A 135 -11.01 -13.56 22.05
C VAL A 135 -9.61 -14.17 22.00
N THR A 136 -9.51 -15.47 22.29
CA THR A 136 -8.24 -16.17 22.49
C THR A 136 -8.02 -17.25 21.43
N TRP A 137 -6.86 -17.24 20.79
CA TRP A 137 -6.38 -18.28 19.88
C TRP A 137 -5.16 -18.99 20.49
N LYS A 138 -5.21 -20.31 20.55
CA LYS A 138 -4.08 -21.16 20.98
C LYS A 138 -3.38 -21.73 19.76
N ILE A 139 -2.21 -21.22 19.42
CA ILE A 139 -1.45 -21.69 18.26
C ILE A 139 -0.31 -22.61 18.68
N MET A 140 -0.03 -23.61 17.84
CA MET A 140 1.10 -24.51 18.04
C MET A 140 2.25 -24.08 17.13
N HIS A 141 3.31 -23.53 17.73
CA HIS A 141 4.51 -23.08 17.06
C HIS A 141 5.66 -24.07 17.28
N ARG A 142 5.95 -24.88 16.26
CA ARG A 142 6.88 -26.03 16.40
C ARG A 142 8.35 -25.62 16.38
N LYS A 143 8.67 -24.55 15.64
CA LYS A 143 10.01 -23.99 15.50
C LYS A 143 10.02 -22.63 16.16
N LYS A 144 11.18 -22.19 16.64
CA LYS A 144 11.35 -20.85 17.22
C LYS A 144 11.69 -19.83 16.13
N SER A 145 10.82 -19.75 15.12
CA SER A 145 10.94 -18.84 13.98
C SER A 145 10.07 -17.61 14.17
N PRO A 146 10.40 -16.47 13.54
CA PRO A 146 9.55 -15.30 13.61
C PRO A 146 8.16 -15.56 13.00
N LEU A 147 7.13 -14.94 13.59
CA LEU A 147 5.76 -15.00 13.07
C LEU A 147 5.32 -13.63 12.57
N HIS A 148 4.83 -13.59 11.34
CA HIS A 148 4.08 -12.44 10.83
C HIS A 148 2.60 -12.63 11.17
N ILE A 149 2.08 -11.77 12.05
CA ILE A 149 0.67 -11.73 12.42
C ILE A 149 0.05 -10.50 11.75
N LYS A 150 -1.05 -10.73 11.04
CA LYS A 150 -1.91 -9.68 10.49
C LYS A 150 -3.31 -9.85 11.08
N ILE A 151 -3.85 -8.77 11.62
CA ILE A 151 -5.28 -8.60 11.80
C ILE A 151 -5.69 -7.60 10.72
N GLY A 152 -6.48 -8.06 9.74
CA GLY A 152 -7.10 -7.19 8.73
C GLY A 152 -8.09 -6.22 9.36
N GLN A 153 -9.02 -5.66 8.57
CA GLN A 153 -9.99 -4.68 9.05
C GLN A 153 -10.72 -5.14 10.31
N SER A 154 -10.28 -4.62 11.45
CA SER A 154 -10.77 -5.07 12.75
C SER A 154 -12.16 -4.50 12.99
N PRO A 155 -13.17 -5.32 13.32
CA PRO A 155 -14.52 -4.83 13.59
C PRO A 155 -14.61 -3.97 14.85
N ALA A 156 -13.63 -4.07 15.77
CA ALA A 156 -13.62 -3.35 17.04
C ALA A 156 -12.22 -2.82 17.38
N ARG A 157 -12.17 -1.81 18.24
CA ARG A 157 -10.94 -1.31 18.82
C ARG A 157 -10.52 -2.19 20.00
N GLY A 158 -9.25 -2.59 20.08
CA GLY A 158 -8.82 -3.49 21.15
C GLY A 158 -7.32 -3.66 21.27
N VAL A 159 -6.92 -4.24 22.39
CA VAL A 159 -5.52 -4.59 22.68
C VAL A 159 -5.23 -5.99 22.18
N LEU A 160 -4.11 -6.15 21.49
CA LEU A 160 -3.57 -7.45 21.11
C LEU A 160 -2.47 -7.86 22.10
N LEU A 161 -2.56 -9.10 22.57
CA LEU A 161 -1.59 -9.73 23.46
C LEU A 161 -1.05 -10.99 22.81
N VAL A 162 0.20 -11.31 23.11
CA VAL A 162 0.78 -12.63 22.82
C VAL A 162 1.48 -13.15 24.05
N ASN A 163 1.09 -14.34 24.51
CA ASN A 163 1.57 -14.93 25.77
C ASN A 163 1.46 -13.94 26.94
N GLU A 164 0.29 -13.31 27.09
CA GLU A 164 -0.03 -12.27 28.10
C GLU A 164 0.74 -10.94 27.95
N ALA A 165 1.74 -10.86 27.07
CA ALA A 165 2.48 -9.63 26.81
C ALA A 165 1.75 -8.74 25.81
N PHE A 166 1.71 -7.44 26.10
CA PHE A 166 1.18 -6.42 25.20
C PHE A 166 2.03 -6.33 23.92
N VAL A 167 1.39 -6.46 22.75
CA VAL A 167 2.07 -6.35 21.45
C VAL A 167 1.57 -5.19 20.59
N GLY A 168 0.38 -4.65 20.85
CA GLY A 168 -0.11 -3.45 20.18
C GLY A 168 -1.60 -3.20 20.38
N LEU A 169 -2.05 -2.02 19.93
CA LEU A 169 -3.46 -1.65 19.85
C LEU A 169 -3.93 -1.74 18.40
N VAL A 170 -5.13 -2.28 18.19
CA VAL A 170 -5.81 -2.32 16.89
C VAL A 170 -6.93 -1.29 16.89
N GLU A 171 -6.96 -0.43 15.88
CA GLU A 171 -8.04 0.53 15.66
C GLU A 171 -9.25 -0.13 14.98
N GLN A 172 -10.46 0.35 15.27
CA GLN A 172 -11.66 -0.12 14.57
C GLN A 172 -11.57 0.27 13.08
N GLY A 173 -11.83 -0.69 12.19
CA GLY A 173 -11.66 -0.56 10.74
C GLY A 173 -10.20 -0.51 10.28
N GLY A 174 -9.26 -0.39 11.21
CA GLY A 174 -7.82 -0.42 10.95
C GLY A 174 -7.30 -1.85 10.85
N GLU A 175 -6.04 -1.94 10.45
CA GLU A 175 -5.30 -3.19 10.38
C GLU A 175 -4.07 -3.11 11.28
N LEU A 176 -3.68 -4.25 11.84
CA LEU A 176 -2.45 -4.37 12.62
C LEU A 176 -1.57 -5.45 12.01
N ARG A 177 -0.33 -5.10 11.70
CA ARG A 177 0.70 -6.03 11.21
C ARG A 177 1.89 -6.01 12.14
N LEU A 178 2.25 -7.18 12.63
CA LEU A 178 3.33 -7.34 13.58
C LEU A 178 4.22 -8.49 13.12
N MET A 179 5.52 -8.23 13.11
CA MET A 179 6.52 -9.28 13.09
C MET A 179 6.89 -9.56 14.55
N LEU A 180 6.60 -10.77 15.01
CA LEU A 180 7.00 -11.23 16.33
C LEU A 180 8.28 -12.03 16.21
N ASP A 181 9.32 -11.54 16.86
CA ASP A 181 10.59 -12.22 16.96
C ASP A 181 10.49 -13.44 17.89
N ASP A 182 11.55 -14.24 17.89
CA ASP A 182 11.60 -15.50 18.59
C ASP A 182 11.57 -15.34 20.12
N ASP A 183 12.02 -14.21 20.65
CA ASP A 183 12.04 -13.88 22.07
C ASP A 183 10.64 -13.76 22.71
N ARG A 184 9.66 -13.31 21.93
CA ARG A 184 8.25 -13.18 22.37
C ARG A 184 7.46 -14.48 22.23
N LEU A 185 8.05 -15.51 21.62
CA LEU A 185 7.38 -16.76 21.28
C LEU A 185 7.93 -17.94 22.07
N ASN A 186 7.01 -18.69 22.67
CA ASN A 186 7.30 -19.96 23.30
C ASN A 186 7.47 -21.06 22.24
N ARG A 187 8.38 -22.01 22.49
CA ARG A 187 8.44 -23.25 21.70
C ARG A 187 7.25 -24.12 22.10
N GLY A 188 6.35 -24.40 21.16
CA GLY A 188 5.11 -25.14 21.41
C GLY A 188 3.90 -24.21 21.44
N ASN A 189 3.14 -24.23 22.53
CA ASN A 189 1.88 -23.50 22.60
C ASN A 189 2.12 -22.01 22.84
N ASN A 190 1.48 -21.17 22.03
CA ASN A 190 1.41 -19.73 22.23
C ASN A 190 -0.05 -19.30 22.26
N THR A 191 -0.36 -18.29 23.05
CA THR A 191 -1.68 -17.64 23.07
C THR A 191 -1.61 -16.31 22.36
N ILE A 192 -2.58 -16.06 21.49
CA ILE A 192 -2.85 -14.73 20.92
C ILE A 192 -4.21 -14.32 21.47
N GLU A 193 -4.31 -13.14 22.07
CA GLU A 193 -5.54 -12.67 22.69
C GLU A 193 -5.88 -11.28 22.19
N PHE A 194 -7.13 -11.09 21.79
CA PHE A 194 -7.68 -9.79 21.47
C PHE A 194 -8.66 -9.38 22.58
N ALA A 195 -8.31 -8.31 23.29
CA ALA A 195 -9.11 -7.73 24.36
C ALA A 195 -9.78 -6.42 23.85
N PRO A 196 -11.08 -6.45 23.49
CA PRO A 196 -11.77 -5.26 22.98
C PRO A 196 -11.88 -4.19 24.06
N LEU A 197 -11.75 -2.92 23.68
CA LEU A 197 -12.05 -1.78 24.57
C LEU A 197 -13.55 -1.60 24.71
N GLU A 198 -14.27 -1.75 23.61
CA GLU A 198 -15.71 -1.66 23.53
C GLU A 198 -16.22 -2.53 22.39
N LEU A 199 -17.53 -2.82 22.40
CA LEU A 199 -18.19 -3.46 21.27
C LEU A 199 -18.57 -2.39 20.24
N PRO A 200 -18.48 -2.70 18.94
CA PRO A 200 -18.64 -1.69 17.88
C PRO A 200 -20.07 -1.15 17.78
N ASP A 201 -21.05 -1.95 18.18
CA ASP A 201 -22.45 -1.57 18.25
C ASP A 201 -23.15 -2.39 19.35
N PRO A 202 -24.30 -1.91 19.87
CA PRO A 202 -25.01 -2.59 20.96
C PRO A 202 -25.56 -3.98 20.60
N GLU A 203 -25.71 -4.31 19.31
CA GLU A 203 -26.24 -5.59 18.84
C GLU A 203 -25.13 -6.64 18.61
N THR A 204 -23.88 -6.19 18.49
CA THR A 204 -22.73 -7.07 18.29
C THR A 204 -22.40 -7.80 19.57
N THR A 205 -22.53 -9.13 19.52
CA THR A 205 -22.10 -10.02 20.61
C THR A 205 -20.62 -10.36 20.49
N MET A 206 -20.01 -10.74 21.61
CA MET A 206 -18.62 -11.22 21.63
C MET A 206 -18.38 -12.41 20.68
N ALA A 207 -19.40 -13.26 20.47
CA ALA A 207 -19.34 -14.37 19.52
C ALA A 207 -19.27 -13.91 18.06
N ARG A 208 -20.00 -12.84 17.69
CA ARG A 208 -19.93 -12.25 16.34
C ARG A 208 -18.58 -11.58 16.12
N LEU A 209 -18.09 -10.86 17.13
CA LEU A 209 -16.75 -10.26 17.12
C LEU A 209 -15.66 -11.32 16.92
N ALA A 210 -15.70 -12.41 17.69
CA ALA A 210 -14.75 -13.52 17.56
C ALA A 210 -14.77 -14.17 16.16
N SER A 211 -15.97 -14.34 15.57
CA SER A 211 -16.11 -14.88 14.21
C SER A 211 -15.52 -13.94 13.15
N ALA A 212 -15.75 -12.63 13.28
CA ALA A 212 -15.21 -11.63 12.37
C ALA A 212 -13.68 -11.55 12.48
N LEU A 213 -13.13 -11.47 13.70
CA LEU A 213 -11.70 -11.47 13.96
C LEU A 213 -11.03 -12.76 13.47
N SER A 214 -11.66 -13.92 13.63
CA SER A 214 -11.12 -15.19 13.12
C SER A 214 -11.01 -15.21 11.59
N SER A 215 -11.81 -14.42 10.88
CA SER A 215 -11.74 -14.29 9.42
C SER A 215 -10.69 -13.25 8.98
N ALA A 216 -10.40 -12.28 9.85
CA ALA A 216 -9.41 -11.23 9.61
C ALA A 216 -7.99 -11.59 10.08
N LEU A 217 -7.84 -12.60 10.94
CA LEU A 217 -6.56 -13.03 11.50
C LEU A 217 -5.81 -13.96 10.52
N GLU A 218 -4.66 -13.48 10.07
CA GLU A 218 -3.70 -14.25 9.29
C GLU A 218 -2.39 -14.40 10.07
N ILE A 219 -1.89 -15.63 10.12
CA ILE A 219 -0.61 -15.95 10.80
C ILE A 219 0.26 -16.69 9.80
N ASN A 220 1.47 -16.18 9.59
CA ASN A 220 2.45 -16.79 8.72
C ASN A 220 3.77 -16.98 9.46
N GLU A 221 4.33 -18.18 9.36
CA GLU A 221 5.68 -18.50 9.82
C GLU A 221 6.69 -18.02 8.78
N CYS A 222 7.61 -17.14 9.20
CA CYS A 222 8.72 -16.65 8.39
C CYS A 222 9.83 -17.71 8.38
N ALA A 223 9.72 -18.68 7.47
CA ALA A 223 10.52 -19.90 7.47
C ALA A 223 11.97 -19.69 7.01
N THR A 224 12.21 -18.76 6.10
CA THR A 224 13.56 -18.45 5.60
C THR A 224 13.65 -16.98 5.22
N ASP A 225 14.62 -16.28 5.78
CA ASP A 225 15.00 -14.94 5.34
C ASP A 225 15.74 -15.04 3.99
N LEU A 226 15.21 -14.35 2.98
CA LEU A 226 15.75 -14.35 1.62
C LEU A 226 16.78 -13.24 1.40
N THR A 227 16.74 -12.18 2.21
CA THR A 227 17.44 -10.92 1.95
C THR A 227 18.37 -10.45 3.06
N GLY A 228 18.45 -11.12 4.20
CA GLY A 228 19.31 -10.71 5.33
C GLY A 228 20.81 -10.72 5.03
N LYS A 229 21.25 -11.44 3.98
CA LYS A 229 22.64 -11.41 3.46
C LYS A 229 22.75 -10.71 2.11
N ALA A 230 21.68 -10.12 1.62
CA ALA A 230 21.64 -9.48 0.32
C ALA A 230 22.19 -8.05 0.39
N GLU A 231 22.68 -7.57 -0.75
CA GLU A 231 23.03 -6.17 -0.92
C GLU A 231 21.76 -5.38 -1.24
N TRP A 232 21.50 -4.32 -0.46
CA TRP A 232 20.40 -3.41 -0.68
C TRP A 232 20.92 -2.08 -1.21
N ALA A 233 20.25 -1.56 -2.22
CA ALA A 233 20.43 -0.20 -2.71
C ALA A 233 19.08 0.51 -2.75
N PHE A 234 19.09 1.81 -2.48
CA PHE A 234 17.90 2.64 -2.47
C PHE A 234 18.06 3.80 -3.45
N ALA A 235 17.01 4.10 -4.19
CA ALA A 235 16.89 5.31 -4.98
C ALA A 235 15.60 6.07 -4.60
N LYS A 236 15.73 7.39 -4.47
CA LYS A 236 14.62 8.27 -4.10
C LYS A 236 13.60 8.37 -5.22
N TRP A 237 12.39 8.80 -4.86
CA TRP A 237 11.37 9.15 -5.82
C TRP A 237 11.74 10.42 -6.59
N GLU A 238 12.09 10.29 -7.86
CA GLU A 238 12.39 11.44 -8.71
C GLU A 238 11.90 11.17 -10.14
N PRO A 239 11.31 12.19 -10.82
CA PRO A 239 11.03 12.09 -12.25
C PRO A 239 12.31 11.79 -13.04
N PRO A 240 12.23 10.98 -14.10
CA PRO A 240 13.40 10.65 -14.91
C PRO A 240 13.93 11.88 -15.65
N HIS A 241 15.23 11.90 -15.92
CA HIS A 241 15.87 12.94 -16.73
C HIS A 241 15.35 12.91 -18.18
N ASP A 242 15.32 14.07 -18.85
CA ASP A 242 14.78 14.24 -20.20
C ASP A 242 15.35 13.27 -21.24
N SER A 243 16.61 12.89 -21.09
CA SER A 243 17.33 11.97 -21.98
C SER A 243 16.87 10.52 -21.89
N LEU A 244 16.09 10.14 -20.86
CA LEU A 244 15.59 8.79 -20.67
C LEU A 244 14.23 8.56 -21.35
N PHE A 245 13.59 9.62 -21.86
CA PHE A 245 12.33 9.49 -22.57
C PHE A 245 12.57 9.18 -24.05
N GLU A 246 11.85 8.18 -24.54
CA GLU A 246 11.85 7.79 -25.95
C GLU A 246 10.48 8.04 -26.59
N PRO A 247 10.42 8.48 -27.87
CA PRO A 247 9.16 8.57 -28.60
C PRO A 247 8.51 7.20 -28.76
N VAL A 248 7.24 7.07 -28.37
CA VAL A 248 6.46 5.84 -28.53
C VAL A 248 5.34 6.05 -29.56
N ALA A 249 5.22 5.14 -30.53
CA ALA A 249 4.13 5.17 -31.50
C ALA A 249 2.78 4.93 -30.80
N LYS A 250 1.71 5.61 -31.25
CA LYS A 250 0.37 5.50 -30.64
C LYS A 250 -0.15 4.07 -30.53
N SER A 251 0.17 3.19 -31.50
CA SER A 251 -0.22 1.79 -31.49
C SER A 251 0.43 0.97 -30.37
N ARG A 252 1.59 1.41 -29.86
CA ARG A 252 2.40 0.70 -28.86
C ARG A 252 2.23 1.22 -27.43
N LEU A 253 1.37 2.22 -27.24
CA LEU A 253 1.11 2.82 -25.92
C LEU A 253 0.53 1.81 -24.92
N GLY A 254 -0.21 0.80 -25.41
CA GLY A 254 -0.79 -0.27 -24.57
C GLY A 254 0.10 -1.51 -24.42
N GLU A 255 1.32 -1.52 -24.96
CA GLU A 255 2.24 -2.65 -24.86
C GLU A 255 3.12 -2.60 -23.60
N GLN A 256 3.03 -1.52 -22.82
CA GLN A 256 3.85 -1.35 -21.64
C GLN A 256 3.35 -2.24 -20.52
N SER A 257 4.26 -2.96 -19.86
CA SER A 257 3.97 -3.81 -18.71
C SER A 257 4.79 -3.36 -17.51
N GLY A 258 4.12 -2.94 -16.45
CA GLY A 258 4.75 -2.47 -15.21
C GLY A 258 5.00 -0.95 -15.17
N PRO A 259 5.81 -0.49 -14.19
CA PRO A 259 6.01 0.93 -13.94
C PRO A 259 6.55 1.70 -15.16
N VAL A 260 5.85 2.76 -15.57
CA VAL A 260 6.21 3.57 -16.75
C VAL A 260 5.99 5.06 -16.50
N TRP A 261 6.82 5.89 -17.14
CA TRP A 261 6.66 7.34 -17.19
C TRP A 261 6.21 7.77 -18.58
N TRP A 262 5.08 8.46 -18.65
CA TRP A 262 4.57 9.12 -19.83
C TRP A 262 4.83 10.62 -19.78
N ARG A 263 5.15 11.22 -20.92
CA ARG A 263 5.34 12.66 -21.05
C ARG A 263 4.68 13.17 -22.32
N CYS A 264 3.95 14.27 -22.21
CA CYS A 264 3.41 14.99 -23.36
C CYS A 264 3.47 16.51 -23.16
N GLY A 265 3.53 17.24 -24.28
CA GLY A 265 3.39 18.69 -24.29
C GLY A 265 2.00 19.09 -24.79
N PHE A 266 1.47 20.20 -24.29
CA PHE A 266 0.24 20.81 -24.77
C PHE A 266 0.34 22.34 -24.77
N GLU A 267 -0.37 23.00 -25.68
CA GLU A 267 -0.37 24.46 -25.84
C GLU A 267 -1.67 25.05 -25.28
N LEU A 268 -1.56 26.17 -24.56
CA LEU A 268 -2.69 26.98 -24.13
C LEU A 268 -2.60 28.37 -24.75
N SER A 269 -3.62 28.80 -25.48
CA SER A 269 -3.69 30.14 -26.08
C SER A 269 -3.92 31.27 -25.07
N GLY A 270 -4.18 30.92 -23.81
CA GLY A 270 -4.43 31.84 -22.71
C GLY A 270 -4.81 31.07 -21.45
N LEU A 271 -4.59 31.66 -20.28
CA LEU A 271 -5.00 31.06 -19.02
C LEU A 271 -6.51 31.26 -18.81
N SER A 272 -7.23 30.17 -18.57
CA SER A 272 -8.65 30.22 -18.22
C SER A 272 -8.85 30.50 -16.74
N SER A 273 -9.91 31.22 -16.39
CA SER A 273 -10.41 31.29 -15.02
C SER A 273 -11.12 30.01 -14.58
N ARG A 274 -11.45 29.12 -15.52
CA ARG A 274 -12.05 27.82 -15.25
C ARG A 274 -10.94 26.82 -14.91
N PRO A 275 -11.15 25.93 -13.93
CA PRO A 275 -10.15 24.92 -13.63
C PRO A 275 -10.02 23.91 -14.78
N LEU A 276 -8.78 23.51 -15.06
CA LEU A 276 -8.47 22.46 -16.02
C LEU A 276 -8.52 21.10 -15.32
N ARG A 277 -9.25 20.14 -15.87
CA ARG A 277 -9.33 18.77 -15.37
C ARG A 277 -8.58 17.81 -16.27
N LEU A 278 -8.11 16.72 -15.65
CA LEU A 278 -7.47 15.60 -16.31
C LEU A 278 -8.36 14.36 -16.18
N ASP A 279 -8.83 13.83 -17.31
CA ASP A 279 -9.48 12.53 -17.39
C ASP A 279 -8.41 11.46 -17.62
N LEU A 280 -8.30 10.53 -16.67
CA LEU A 280 -7.29 9.48 -16.63
C LEU A 280 -7.82 8.12 -17.12
N ASN A 281 -8.81 8.13 -18.01
CA ASN A 281 -9.29 6.93 -18.66
C ASN A 281 -8.15 6.15 -19.34
N GLY A 282 -8.11 4.83 -19.09
CA GLY A 282 -7.05 3.93 -19.56
C GLY A 282 -5.83 3.83 -18.64
N MET A 283 -5.73 4.68 -17.63
CA MET A 283 -4.67 4.65 -16.62
C MET A 283 -5.05 3.75 -15.43
N THR A 284 -4.06 3.35 -14.63
CA THR A 284 -4.24 2.50 -13.44
C THR A 284 -4.07 3.31 -12.16
N LYS A 285 -2.87 3.40 -11.61
CA LYS A 285 -2.52 4.20 -10.45
C LYS A 285 -1.16 4.85 -10.69
N GLY A 286 -0.97 6.05 -10.18
CA GLY A 286 0.33 6.67 -10.23
C GLY A 286 0.33 8.12 -9.78
N GLN A 287 1.19 8.92 -10.41
CA GLN A 287 1.47 10.29 -9.99
C GLN A 287 1.49 11.25 -11.17
N ILE A 288 1.00 12.48 -10.94
CA ILE A 288 0.82 13.51 -11.95
C ILE A 288 1.79 14.66 -11.69
N TYR A 289 2.46 15.10 -12.74
CA TYR A 289 3.32 16.27 -12.72
C TYR A 289 2.91 17.25 -13.82
N LEU A 290 2.84 18.53 -13.46
CA LEU A 290 2.56 19.62 -14.39
C LEU A 290 3.71 20.62 -14.34
N ASN A 291 4.41 20.82 -15.46
CA ASN A 291 5.53 21.75 -15.56
C ASN A 291 6.59 21.57 -14.45
N GLY A 292 6.83 20.33 -14.03
CA GLY A 292 7.74 19.96 -12.94
C GLY A 292 7.14 19.98 -11.53
N HIS A 293 5.90 20.44 -11.35
CA HIS A 293 5.21 20.44 -10.06
C HIS A 293 4.43 19.13 -9.82
N ASP A 294 4.59 18.54 -8.65
CA ASP A 294 3.82 17.37 -8.20
C ASP A 294 2.36 17.77 -7.90
N VAL A 295 1.44 17.35 -8.78
CA VAL A 295 -0.01 17.58 -8.64
C VAL A 295 -0.63 16.58 -7.66
N GLY A 296 -0.04 15.40 -7.54
CA GLY A 296 -0.49 14.36 -6.62
C GLY A 296 -0.82 13.04 -7.31
N ARG A 297 -1.46 12.16 -6.53
CA ARG A 297 -1.72 10.77 -6.88
C ARG A 297 -3.08 10.59 -7.56
N TYR A 298 -3.17 9.58 -8.41
CA TYR A 298 -4.44 9.05 -8.90
C TYR A 298 -4.49 7.54 -8.69
N PHE A 299 -5.68 6.98 -8.48
CA PHE A 299 -5.92 5.54 -8.43
C PHE A 299 -7.26 5.21 -9.09
N LYS A 300 -7.21 4.86 -10.38
CA LYS A 300 -8.36 4.54 -11.23
C LYS A 300 -8.68 3.05 -11.23
N ALA A 301 -7.67 2.21 -11.33
CA ALA A 301 -7.84 0.76 -11.41
C ALA A 301 -6.61 0.00 -10.88
N THR A 302 -6.82 -1.24 -10.46
CA THR A 302 -5.77 -2.22 -10.17
C THR A 302 -5.17 -2.81 -11.45
N ALA A 303 -4.14 -3.65 -11.33
CA ALA A 303 -3.42 -4.24 -12.47
C ALA A 303 -4.32 -5.05 -13.42
N ASP A 304 -5.35 -5.71 -12.89
CA ASP A 304 -6.36 -6.50 -13.60
C ASP A 304 -7.49 -5.63 -14.19
N GLY A 305 -7.44 -4.31 -13.99
CA GLY A 305 -8.44 -3.38 -14.50
C GLY A 305 -9.67 -3.23 -13.61
N THR A 306 -9.66 -3.80 -12.40
CA THR A 306 -10.73 -3.59 -11.41
C THR A 306 -10.75 -2.13 -10.96
N PRO A 307 -11.87 -1.40 -11.13
CA PRO A 307 -11.94 0.01 -10.75
C PRO A 307 -11.80 0.23 -9.24
N VAL A 308 -11.15 1.33 -8.85
CA VAL A 308 -10.93 1.69 -7.44
C VAL A 308 -11.64 3.02 -7.14
N PRO A 309 -12.68 3.03 -6.31
CA PRO A 309 -13.37 4.26 -5.91
C PRO A 309 -12.59 5.03 -4.82
N PRO A 310 -12.82 6.36 -4.69
CA PRO A 310 -13.65 7.20 -5.54
C PRO A 310 -12.95 7.56 -6.87
N GLU A 311 -13.68 7.47 -7.98
CA GLU A 311 -13.17 7.82 -9.31
C GLU A 311 -13.29 9.32 -9.58
N GLY A 312 -12.35 10.12 -9.06
CA GLY A 312 -12.27 11.55 -9.34
C GLY A 312 -11.48 11.89 -10.61
N GLN A 313 -11.79 13.04 -11.23
CA GLN A 313 -10.93 13.68 -12.21
C GLN A 313 -10.04 14.71 -11.49
N PRO A 314 -8.72 14.52 -11.43
CA PRO A 314 -7.83 15.49 -10.80
C PRO A 314 -7.84 16.83 -11.55
N TRP A 315 -7.65 17.89 -10.78
CA TRP A 315 -7.53 19.25 -11.28
C TRP A 315 -6.08 19.60 -11.48
N LEU A 316 -5.78 20.31 -12.56
CA LEU A 316 -4.49 20.91 -12.82
C LEU A 316 -4.52 22.36 -12.32
N PRO A 317 -3.70 22.72 -11.31
CA PRO A 317 -3.73 24.05 -10.73
C PRO A 317 -3.38 25.13 -11.75
N THR A 318 -4.30 26.09 -11.97
CA THR A 318 -4.07 27.23 -12.87
C THR A 318 -2.76 27.99 -12.58
N PRO A 319 -2.34 28.21 -11.32
CA PRO A 319 -1.06 28.88 -11.04
C PRO A 319 0.20 28.15 -11.54
N TRP A 320 0.09 26.86 -11.89
CA TRP A 320 1.21 26.08 -12.43
C TRP A 320 1.16 25.94 -13.95
N LEU A 321 0.09 26.43 -14.59
CA LEU A 321 -0.03 26.50 -16.03
C LEU A 321 0.73 27.71 -16.58
N ARG A 322 1.18 27.58 -17.82
CA ARG A 322 1.80 28.65 -18.60
C ARG A 322 0.90 28.99 -19.78
N GLU A 323 0.90 30.25 -20.19
CA GLU A 323 0.45 30.61 -21.53
C GLU A 323 1.47 30.06 -22.54
N GLY A 324 1.00 29.42 -23.60
CA GLY A 324 1.81 28.63 -24.53
C GLY A 324 2.10 27.22 -24.02
N ARG A 325 3.35 26.80 -24.13
CA ARG A 325 3.75 25.40 -23.95
C ARG A 325 3.77 24.97 -22.50
N ASN A 326 3.04 23.89 -22.23
CA ASN A 326 3.00 23.19 -20.97
C ASN A 326 3.47 21.75 -21.15
N GLU A 327 3.97 21.15 -20.08
CA GLU A 327 4.35 19.74 -19.99
C GLU A 327 3.49 19.02 -18.95
N LEU A 328 2.92 17.89 -19.35
CA LEU A 328 2.27 16.94 -18.47
C LEU A 328 3.08 15.65 -18.44
N MET A 329 3.40 15.19 -17.25
CA MET A 329 4.09 13.92 -17.04
C MET A 329 3.27 13.05 -16.08
N LEU A 330 3.11 11.78 -16.42
CA LEU A 330 2.35 10.80 -15.65
C LEU A 330 3.25 9.61 -15.37
N PHE A 331 3.42 9.28 -14.10
CA PHE A 331 3.86 7.95 -13.73
C PHE A 331 2.64 7.02 -13.65
N ASP A 332 2.74 5.80 -14.19
CA ASP A 332 1.74 4.75 -14.01
C ASP A 332 2.41 3.45 -13.53
N GLU A 333 1.82 2.84 -12.50
CA GLU A 333 2.33 1.67 -11.80
C GLU A 333 2.35 0.37 -12.63
N HIS A 334 1.43 0.25 -13.60
CA HIS A 334 1.17 -1.02 -14.30
C HIS A 334 1.27 -0.92 -15.81
N GLY A 335 1.58 0.26 -16.36
CA GLY A 335 1.69 0.46 -17.81
C GLY A 335 0.41 0.97 -18.46
N GLY A 336 -0.44 1.65 -17.67
CA GLY A 336 -1.71 2.24 -18.10
C GLY A 336 -1.57 3.01 -19.41
N ASN A 337 -2.55 2.84 -20.30
CA ASN A 337 -2.51 3.33 -21.67
C ASN A 337 -3.03 4.78 -21.74
N PRO A 338 -2.15 5.76 -22.03
CA PRO A 338 -2.53 7.18 -22.02
C PRO A 338 -3.34 7.61 -23.26
N SER A 339 -3.61 6.72 -24.22
CA SER A 339 -4.32 7.08 -25.46
C SER A 339 -5.73 7.67 -25.24
N LYS A 340 -6.34 7.40 -24.08
CA LYS A 340 -7.67 7.89 -23.70
C LYS A 340 -7.62 9.02 -22.67
N VAL A 341 -6.43 9.47 -22.27
CA VAL A 341 -6.25 10.60 -21.35
C VAL A 341 -6.67 11.89 -22.05
N LYS A 342 -7.47 12.73 -21.36
CA LYS A 342 -7.99 13.98 -21.92
C LYS A 342 -7.85 15.13 -20.94
N LEU A 343 -7.65 16.32 -21.48
CA LEU A 343 -7.72 17.59 -20.75
C LEU A 343 -9.05 18.28 -21.08
N GLY A 344 -9.67 18.90 -20.09
CA GLY A 344 -10.91 19.66 -20.31
C GLY A 344 -11.16 20.68 -19.21
N PHE A 345 -11.54 21.90 -19.58
CA PHE A 345 -11.98 22.91 -18.62
C PHE A 345 -13.38 22.58 -18.11
N GLU A 346 -13.63 22.86 -16.83
CA GLU A 346 -14.95 22.64 -16.24
C GLU A 346 -16.03 23.52 -16.93
N GLY A 347 -17.17 22.91 -17.27
CA GLY A 347 -18.35 23.63 -17.76
C GLY A 347 -18.39 24.01 -19.24
N GLY A 348 -17.76 23.23 -20.13
CA GLY A 348 -17.97 23.36 -21.58
C GLY A 348 -17.24 22.31 -22.41
N ALA A 349 -17.79 21.10 -22.51
CA ALA A 349 -17.31 20.15 -23.52
C ALA A 349 -17.63 20.70 -24.93
N ARG A 350 -16.59 21.11 -25.68
CA ARG A 350 -16.63 21.16 -27.15
C ARG A 350 -15.40 20.44 -27.72
N PRO A 351 -15.53 19.65 -28.81
CA PRO A 351 -14.39 18.98 -29.43
C PRO A 351 -13.48 19.98 -30.12
N ILE A 352 -12.17 19.78 -30.04
CA ILE A 352 -11.19 20.52 -30.84
C ILE A 352 -11.34 20.04 -32.30
N THR A 353 -11.75 20.93 -33.20
CA THR A 353 -11.61 20.74 -34.65
C THR A 353 -10.50 21.66 -35.16
N ALA A 354 -9.68 21.13 -36.06
CA ALA A 354 -8.63 21.89 -36.72
C ALA A 354 -9.27 22.81 -37.76
N ASN A 355 -9.29 24.11 -37.47
CA ASN A 355 -9.23 25.26 -38.38
C ASN A 355 -10.08 26.39 -37.81
N GLY A 356 -9.41 27.48 -37.44
CA GLY A 356 -10.07 28.71 -37.01
C GLY A 356 -10.68 29.44 -38.20
N GLU A 357 -11.97 29.67 -38.14
CA GLU A 357 -12.59 30.88 -38.71
C GLU A 357 -13.48 31.48 -37.63
N ALA A 358 -13.20 32.74 -37.30
CA ALA A 358 -14.02 33.55 -36.42
C ALA A 358 -15.24 34.09 -37.19
N ALA A 359 -16.38 34.21 -36.51
CA ALA A 359 -17.43 35.14 -36.93
C ALA A 359 -18.35 35.53 -35.75
N PRO A 360 -19.06 36.67 -35.85
CA PRO A 360 -19.16 37.68 -34.79
C PRO A 360 -20.54 37.78 -34.14
N GLY A 361 -20.57 38.43 -32.97
CA GLY A 361 -21.76 39.06 -32.38
C GLY A 361 -22.67 38.12 -31.59
N GLU A 362 -22.99 38.51 -30.36
CA GLU A 362 -24.33 38.98 -30.02
C GLU A 362 -24.31 39.64 -28.63
N SER A 363 -25.09 40.71 -28.54
CA SER A 363 -25.23 41.71 -27.48
C SER A 363 -25.55 41.17 -26.10
#